data_AF-A0A0Q6TN04-F1
#
_entry.id   AF-A0A0Q6TN04-F1
#
_cell.length_a   1.000
_cell.length_b   1.000
_cell.length_c   1.000
_cell.angle_alpha   90.00
_cell.angle_beta   90.00
_cell.angle_gamma   90.00
#
_symmetry.space_group_name_H-M   'P 1'
#
loop_
_entity.id
_entity.type
_entity.pdbx_description
1 polymer ?
#
loop_
_entity_poly.entity_id
_entity_poly.type
_entity_poly.pdbx_seq_one_letter_code
_entity_poly.pdbx_strand_id
1 'polypeptide(L)'
;MIEVLMFGAKHGHLEQSERVLTALHILRPNFVELHAYDAWMLIRRHDFAGALRYLRDLEQRPLRGAFGPYVSALLAVALYGLQDPSWRSYANDVINRNEDQDSVDIVNALLGKASTRRAAAGAEAPVDLAELQKMMQQRHLRA
;
A
#
# COMPACT_ATOMS: atom_id res chain seq x y z
N MET A 1 -25.00 -1.94 0.78
CA MET A 1 -24.49 -0.57 1.07
C MET A 1 -22.96 -0.48 0.99
N ILE A 2 -22.19 -1.42 1.55
CA ILE A 2 -20.73 -1.52 1.34
C ILE A 2 -20.37 -1.68 -0.15
N GLU A 3 -21.23 -2.32 -0.94
CA GLU A 3 -21.06 -2.50 -2.38
C GLU A 3 -21.02 -1.18 -3.19
N VAL A 4 -21.69 -0.12 -2.74
CA VAL A 4 -21.66 1.20 -3.40
C VAL A 4 -20.31 1.89 -3.17
N LEU A 5 -19.74 1.74 -1.98
CA LEU A 5 -18.40 2.25 -1.64
C LEU A 5 -17.31 1.51 -2.44
N MET A 6 -17.44 0.19 -2.58
CA MET A 6 -16.54 -0.65 -3.39
C MET A 6 -16.68 -0.32 -4.89
N PHE A 7 -17.90 -0.06 -5.39
CA PHE A 7 -18.14 0.31 -6.79
C PHE A 7 -17.58 1.68 -7.14
N GLY A 8 -17.78 2.71 -6.30
CA GLY A 8 -17.26 4.06 -6.52
C GLY A 8 -15.73 4.13 -6.51
N ALA A 9 -15.09 3.38 -5.61
CA ALA A 9 -13.64 3.31 -5.52
C ALA A 9 -12.97 2.58 -6.70
N LYS A 10 -13.71 1.69 -7.37
CA LYS A 10 -13.27 0.95 -8.57
C LYS A 10 -13.40 1.79 -9.86
N HIS A 11 -14.27 2.80 -9.89
CA HIS A 11 -14.58 3.62 -11.08
C HIS A 11 -14.12 5.09 -11.01
N GLY A 12 -13.27 5.46 -10.05
CA GLY A 12 -12.71 6.81 -9.97
C GLY A 12 -13.62 7.86 -9.31
N HIS A 13 -14.71 7.45 -8.65
CA HIS A 13 -15.58 8.36 -7.89
C HIS A 13 -15.09 8.55 -6.44
N LEU A 14 -13.80 8.87 -6.27
CA LEU A 14 -13.20 9.11 -4.95
C LEU A 14 -13.98 10.18 -4.18
N GLU A 15 -14.43 11.23 -4.85
CA GLU A 15 -15.23 12.31 -4.27
C GLU A 15 -16.59 11.83 -3.73
N GLN A 16 -17.25 10.87 -4.39
CA GLN A 16 -18.53 10.33 -3.93
C GLN A 16 -18.33 9.42 -2.73
N SER A 17 -17.27 8.60 -2.73
CA SER A 17 -16.90 7.80 -1.56
C SER A 17 -16.57 8.68 -0.35
N GLU A 18 -15.91 9.82 -0.56
CA GLU A 18 -15.63 10.79 0.51
C GLU A 18 -16.88 11.45 1.07
N ARG A 19 -17.84 11.83 0.21
CA ARG A 19 -19.12 12.39 0.66
C ARG A 19 -19.91 11.38 1.51
N VAL A 20 -19.93 10.12 1.09
CA VAL A 20 -20.57 9.03 1.86
C VAL A 20 -19.85 8.79 3.18
N LEU A 21 -18.51 8.75 3.18
CA LEU A 21 -17.72 8.58 4.41
C LEU A 21 -17.90 9.76 5.38
N THR A 22 -17.98 10.99 4.86
CA THR A 22 -18.29 12.18 5.65
C THR A 22 -19.67 12.07 6.29
N ALA A 23 -20.68 11.63 5.54
CA ALA A 23 -22.02 11.40 6.09
C ALA A 23 -22.01 10.31 7.18
N LEU A 24 -21.23 9.24 7.00
CA LEU A 24 -21.10 8.17 7.99
C LEU A 24 -20.47 8.68 9.29
N HIS A 25 -19.46 9.55 9.23
CA HIS A 25 -18.90 10.19 10.42
C HIS A 25 -19.94 11.00 11.20
N ILE A 26 -20.82 11.73 10.51
CA ILE A 26 -21.91 12.48 11.15
C ILE A 26 -22.93 11.52 11.79
N LEU A 27 -23.28 10.42 11.13
CA LEU A 27 -24.28 9.46 11.60
C LEU A 27 -23.76 8.51 12.69
N ARG A 28 -22.44 8.31 12.77
CA ARG A 28 -21.77 7.37 13.67
C ARG A 28 -20.47 7.96 14.25
N PRO A 29 -20.55 9.07 15.00
CA PRO A 29 -19.36 9.77 15.49
C PRO A 29 -18.50 8.94 16.45
N ASN A 30 -19.09 7.93 17.11
CA ASN A 30 -18.38 7.06 18.05
C ASN A 30 -17.76 5.81 17.40
N PHE A 31 -17.89 5.63 16.08
CA PHE A 31 -17.36 4.47 15.38
C PHE A 31 -15.97 4.78 14.82
N VAL A 32 -14.97 4.66 15.68
CA VAL A 32 -13.58 5.07 15.41
C VAL A 32 -12.96 4.30 14.25
N GLU A 33 -13.42 3.09 13.99
CA GLU A 33 -12.97 2.23 12.90
C GLU A 33 -13.21 2.84 11.50
N LEU A 34 -14.11 3.84 11.38
CA LEU A 34 -14.30 4.58 10.12
C LEU A 34 -13.03 5.30 9.66
N HIS A 35 -12.14 5.68 10.57
CA HIS A 35 -10.87 6.33 10.22
C HIS A 35 -9.94 5.41 9.42
N ALA A 36 -10.16 4.09 9.43
CA ALA A 36 -9.43 3.17 8.56
C ALA A 36 -9.74 3.44 7.08
N TYR A 37 -10.98 3.85 6.78
CA TYR A 37 -11.38 4.23 5.43
C TYR A 37 -10.84 5.60 5.01
N ASP A 38 -10.71 6.54 5.96
CA ASP A 38 -10.01 7.81 5.68
C ASP A 38 -8.55 7.56 5.30
N ALA A 39 -7.87 6.70 6.06
CA ALA A 39 -6.50 6.28 5.75
C ALA A 39 -6.40 5.58 4.39
N TRP A 40 -7.36 4.71 4.07
CA TRP A 40 -7.41 4.09 2.74
C TRP A 40 -7.59 5.11 1.62
N MET A 41 -8.38 6.17 1.83
CA MET A 41 -8.52 7.25 0.84
C MET A 41 -7.24 8.04 0.65
N LEU A 42 -6.48 8.30 1.72
CA LEU A 42 -5.16 8.91 1.64
C LEU A 42 -4.17 8.03 0.86
N ILE A 43 -4.16 6.71 1.11
CA ILE A 43 -3.37 5.74 0.32
C ILE A 43 -3.72 5.80 -1.16
N ARG A 44 -5.02 5.87 -1.51
CA ARG A 44 -5.48 5.99 -2.90
C ARG A 44 -5.05 7.29 -3.58
N ARG A 45 -4.78 8.33 -2.80
CA ARG A 45 -4.24 9.63 -3.25
C ARG A 45 -2.72 9.71 -3.20
N HIS A 46 -2.04 8.59 -2.90
CA HIS A 46 -0.60 8.52 -2.67
C HIS A 46 -0.09 9.37 -1.47
N ASP A 47 -0.98 9.82 -0.58
CA ASP A 47 -0.60 10.43 0.69
C ASP A 47 -0.39 9.35 1.76
N PHE A 48 0.73 8.64 1.66
CA PHE A 48 1.06 7.55 2.57
C PHE A 48 1.44 8.05 3.97
N ALA A 49 2.00 9.26 4.08
CA ALA A 49 2.38 9.85 5.37
C ALA A 49 1.14 10.24 6.19
N GLY A 50 0.16 10.87 5.53
CA GLY A 50 -1.14 11.16 6.13
C GLY A 50 -1.82 9.88 6.61
N ALA A 51 -1.89 8.87 5.75
CA ALA A 51 -2.48 7.57 6.07
C ALA A 51 -1.81 6.91 7.29
N LEU A 52 -0.48 6.90 7.33
CA LEU A 52 0.28 6.29 8.43
C LEU A 52 -0.10 6.90 9.78
N ARG A 53 -0.26 8.23 9.86
CA ARG A 53 -0.65 8.90 11.11
C ARG A 53 -2.00 8.42 11.64
N TYR A 54 -3.01 8.32 10.77
CA TYR A 54 -4.33 7.82 11.15
C TYR A 54 -4.29 6.35 11.58
N LEU A 55 -3.57 5.52 10.83
CA LEU A 55 -3.49 4.09 11.12
C LEU A 55 -2.76 3.79 12.42
N ARG A 56 -1.74 4.57 12.78
CA ARG A 56 -1.03 4.45 14.06
C ARG A 56 -1.89 4.80 15.26
N ASP A 57 -2.75 5.81 15.14
CA ASP A 57 -3.73 6.14 16.19
C ASP A 57 -4.76 5.00 16.35
N LEU A 58 -5.19 4.38 15.24
CA LEU A 58 -6.09 3.22 15.29
C LEU A 58 -5.43 1.97 15.87
N GLU A 59 -4.16 1.71 15.54
CA GLU A 59 -3.38 0.57 16.06
C GLU A 59 -3.29 0.59 17.59
N GLN A 60 -3.28 1.77 18.21
CA GLN A 60 -3.21 1.92 19.68
C GLN A 60 -4.55 1.70 20.38
N ARG A 61 -5.63 1.49 19.64
CA ARG A 61 -6.99 1.37 20.19
C ARG A 61 -7.48 -0.07 20.09
N PRO A 62 -8.37 -0.51 21.00
CA PRO A 62 -9.07 -1.77 20.83
C PRO A 62 -10.08 -1.64 19.68
N LEU A 63 -9.76 -2.25 18.55
CA LEU A 63 -10.62 -2.26 17.36
C LEU A 63 -11.56 -3.47 17.40
N ARG A 64 -12.78 -3.31 16.88
CA ARG A 64 -13.77 -4.39 16.84
C ARG A 64 -13.54 -5.32 15.65
N GLY A 65 -13.69 -6.63 15.86
CA GLY A 65 -13.76 -7.63 14.79
C GLY A 65 -12.57 -7.56 13.82
N ALA A 66 -12.86 -7.60 12.52
CA ALA A 66 -11.87 -7.66 11.45
C ALA A 66 -11.05 -6.36 11.23
N PHE A 67 -11.34 -5.28 11.97
CA PHE A 67 -10.61 -4.01 11.77
C PHE A 67 -9.15 -4.06 12.20
N GLY A 68 -8.77 -4.92 13.15
CA GLY A 68 -7.37 -5.10 13.56
C GLY A 68 -6.46 -5.58 12.42
N PRO A 69 -6.77 -6.73 11.80
CA PRO A 69 -6.08 -7.20 10.59
C PRO A 69 -6.13 -6.19 9.45
N TYR A 70 -7.27 -5.52 9.25
CA TYR A 70 -7.43 -4.54 8.17
C TYR A 70 -6.52 -3.32 8.34
N VAL A 71 -6.43 -2.77 9.56
CA VAL A 71 -5.51 -1.66 9.87
C VAL A 71 -4.05 -2.12 9.70
N SER A 72 -3.71 -3.34 10.11
CA SER A 72 -2.36 -3.91 9.89
C SER A 72 -2.01 -4.03 8.41
N ALA A 73 -2.96 -4.48 7.58
CA ALA A 73 -2.78 -4.57 6.14
C ALA A 73 -2.57 -3.18 5.51
N LEU A 74 -3.36 -2.18 5.91
CA LEU A 74 -3.19 -0.80 5.43
C LEU A 74 -1.88 -0.17 5.91
N LEU A 75 -1.41 -0.47 7.12
CA LEU A 75 -0.08 -0.06 7.61
C LEU A 75 1.02 -0.61 6.71
N ALA A 76 0.96 -1.90 6.35
CA ALA A 76 1.91 -2.50 5.42
C ALA A 76 1.91 -1.77 4.06
N VAL A 77 0.72 -1.43 3.53
CA VAL A 77 0.61 -0.69 2.26
C VAL A 77 1.20 0.72 2.37
N ALA A 78 0.89 1.46 3.44
CA ALA A 78 1.40 2.82 3.65
C ALA A 78 2.93 2.84 3.81
N LEU A 79 3.48 1.95 4.63
CA LEU A 79 4.92 1.82 4.86
C LEU A 79 5.65 1.40 3.57
N TYR A 80 5.07 0.50 2.78
CA TYR A 80 5.63 0.15 1.46
C TYR A 80 5.65 1.34 0.50
N GLY A 81 4.61 2.19 0.51
CA GLY A 81 4.55 3.43 -0.26
C GLY A 81 5.66 4.41 0.15
N LEU A 82 5.97 4.48 1.44
CA LEU A 82 7.06 5.26 2.03
C LEU A 82 8.45 4.61 1.90
N GLN A 83 8.54 3.44 1.28
CA GLN A 83 9.77 2.62 1.18
C GLN A 83 10.36 2.21 2.55
N ASP A 84 9.56 2.20 3.61
CA ASP A 84 9.98 1.80 4.95
C ASP A 84 9.97 0.28 5.09
N PRO A 85 11.12 -0.40 5.33
CA PRO A 85 11.22 -1.85 5.34
C PRO A 85 10.38 -2.55 6.43
N SER A 86 9.93 -1.82 7.46
CA SER A 86 9.05 -2.35 8.51
C SER A 86 7.70 -2.84 7.99
N TRP A 87 7.31 -2.44 6.76
CA TRP A 87 6.10 -2.92 6.10
C TRP A 87 5.99 -4.45 6.05
N ARG A 88 7.14 -5.15 6.01
CA ARG A 88 7.19 -6.62 5.97
C ARG A 88 6.72 -7.27 7.27
N SER A 89 6.96 -6.64 8.42
CA SER A 89 6.50 -7.17 9.70
C SER A 89 4.98 -7.24 9.71
N TYR A 90 4.34 -6.12 9.38
CA TYR A 90 2.89 -6.02 9.26
C TYR A 90 2.29 -6.99 8.25
N ALA A 91 2.90 -7.09 7.06
CA ALA A 91 2.48 -8.03 6.03
C ALA A 91 2.52 -9.48 6.53
N ASN A 92 3.63 -9.87 7.17
CA ASN A 92 3.79 -11.22 7.70
C ASN A 92 2.81 -11.50 8.84
N ASP A 93 2.59 -10.54 9.74
CA ASP A 93 1.68 -10.70 10.86
C ASP A 93 0.24 -10.96 10.38
N VAL A 94 -0.23 -10.20 9.38
CA VAL A 94 -1.57 -10.41 8.79
C VAL A 94 -1.69 -11.80 8.15
N ILE A 95 -0.69 -12.22 7.37
CA ILE A 95 -0.69 -13.55 6.73
C ILE A 95 -0.65 -14.67 7.76
N ASN A 96 0.21 -14.54 8.76
CA ASN A 96 0.42 -15.59 9.76
C ASN A 96 -0.80 -15.77 10.67
N ARG A 97 -1.48 -14.68 11.02
CA ARG A 97 -2.70 -14.74 11.83
C ARG A 97 -3.90 -15.20 11.03
N ASN A 98 -3.98 -14.81 9.75
CA ASN A 98 -5.05 -15.21 8.83
C ASN A 98 -6.46 -15.01 9.43
N GLU A 99 -6.64 -13.91 10.17
CA GLU A 99 -7.87 -13.60 10.92
C GLU A 99 -8.97 -12.99 10.03
N ASP A 100 -8.60 -12.41 8.89
CA ASP A 100 -9.51 -11.76 7.94
C ASP A 100 -9.01 -11.94 6.51
N GLN A 101 -9.84 -12.54 5.65
CA GLN A 101 -9.46 -12.90 4.29
C GLN A 101 -9.21 -11.67 3.41
N ASP A 102 -10.02 -10.62 3.54
CA ASP A 102 -9.87 -9.38 2.76
C ASP A 102 -8.52 -8.72 3.06
N SER A 103 -8.12 -8.68 4.34
CA SER A 103 -6.82 -8.17 4.78
C SER A 103 -5.66 -8.98 4.22
N VAL A 104 -5.78 -10.32 4.20
CA VAL A 104 -4.78 -11.22 3.61
C VAL A 104 -4.66 -10.99 2.10
N ASP A 105 -5.77 -10.81 1.40
CA ASP A 105 -5.78 -10.54 -0.04
C ASP A 105 -5.09 -9.21 -0.38
N ILE A 106 -5.29 -8.17 0.44
CA ILE A 106 -4.59 -6.89 0.32
C ILE A 106 -3.08 -7.09 0.43
N VAL A 107 -2.62 -7.83 1.44
CA VAL A 107 -1.19 -8.08 1.65
C VAL A 107 -0.60 -8.94 0.53
N ASN A 108 -1.31 -9.97 0.06
CA ASN A 108 -0.87 -10.78 -1.08
C ASN A 108 -0.71 -9.94 -2.34
N ALA A 109 -1.66 -9.03 -2.62
CA ALA A 109 -1.54 -8.08 -3.72
C ALA A 109 -0.32 -7.14 -3.54
N LEU A 110 -0.04 -6.70 -2.31
CA LEU A 110 1.14 -5.90 -1.99
C LEU A 110 2.44 -6.65 -2.26
N LEU A 111 2.53 -7.91 -1.81
CA LEU A 111 3.70 -8.78 -2.02
C LEU A 111 3.96 -9.02 -3.51
N GLY A 112 2.91 -9.25 -4.30
CA GLY A 112 3.02 -9.38 -5.75
C GLY A 112 3.61 -8.13 -6.41
N LYS A 113 3.17 -6.94 -5.99
CA LYS A 113 3.74 -5.66 -6.46
C LYS A 113 5.19 -5.47 -6.03
N ALA A 114 5.53 -5.82 -4.79
CA ALA A 114 6.90 -5.72 -4.28
C ALA A 114 7.87 -6.63 -5.03
N SER A 115 7.47 -7.85 -5.31
CA SER A 115 8.25 -8.82 -6.11
C SER A 115 8.48 -8.31 -7.54
N THR A 116 7.44 -7.77 -8.18
CA THR A 116 7.53 -7.20 -9.53
C THR A 116 8.50 -6.02 -9.57
N ARG A 117 8.42 -5.09 -8.61
CA ARG A 117 9.34 -3.94 -8.51
C ARG A 117 10.79 -4.40 -8.33
N ARG A 118 11.02 -5.42 -7.50
CA ARG A 118 12.36 -5.99 -7.27
C ARG A 118 12.92 -6.65 -8.53
N ALA A 119 12.09 -7.38 -9.28
CA ALA A 119 12.50 -8.01 -10.53
C ALA A 119 12.91 -6.96 -11.59
N ALA A 120 12.13 -5.87 -11.71
CA ALA A 120 12.46 -4.77 -12.62
C ALA A 120 13.79 -4.08 -12.26
N ALA A 121 14.04 -3.81 -10.97
CA ALA A 121 15.29 -3.21 -10.50
C ALA A 121 16.52 -4.13 -10.68
N GLY A 122 16.33 -5.46 -10.69
CA GLY A 122 17.40 -6.42 -10.96
C GLY A 122 17.70 -6.63 -12.45
N ALA A 123 16.78 -6.27 -13.34
CA ALA A 123 16.94 -6.41 -14.80
C ALA A 123 17.74 -5.26 -15.45
N GLU A 124 18.00 -4.16 -14.72
CA GLU A 124 18.74 -2.99 -15.21
C GLU A 124 20.28 -3.07 -15.03
N ALA A 125 20.85 -4.21 -14.61
CA ALA A 125 22.30 -4.43 -14.66
C ALA A 125 22.61 -5.87 -15.10
N PRO A 126 23.45 -6.07 -16.13
CA PRO A 126 24.83 -5.60 -16.12
C PRO A 126 25.18 -4.71 -17.32
N VAL A 127 25.83 -3.59 -17.05
CA VAL A 127 26.70 -2.97 -18.05
C VAL A 127 27.85 -3.95 -18.28
N ASP A 128 27.86 -4.60 -19.44
CA ASP A 128 28.93 -5.50 -19.83
C ASP A 128 30.22 -4.68 -20.01
N LEU A 129 31.10 -4.76 -19.01
CA LEU A 129 32.39 -4.07 -19.01
C LEU A 129 33.24 -4.49 -20.22
N ALA A 130 33.01 -5.69 -20.77
CA ALA A 130 33.67 -6.17 -21.97
C ALA A 130 33.17 -5.42 -23.22
N GLU A 131 31.88 -5.07 -23.29
CA GLU A 131 31.29 -4.30 -24.39
C GLU A 131 31.77 -2.84 -24.36
N LEU A 132 31.85 -2.24 -23.16
CA LEU A 132 32.42 -0.92 -22.94
C LEU A 132 33.91 -0.85 -23.29
N GLN A 133 34.69 -1.87 -22.92
CA GLN A 133 36.10 -1.97 -23.30
C GLN A 133 36.27 -2.09 -24.82
N LYS A 134 35.39 -2.83 -25.51
CA LYS A 134 35.41 -2.97 -26.97
C LYS A 134 35.11 -1.65 -27.68
N MET A 135 34.13 -0.88 -27.19
CA MET A 135 33.79 0.45 -27.74
C MET A 135 34.92 1.46 -27.55
N MET A 136 35.63 1.43 -26.41
CA MET A 136 36.77 2.32 -26.19
C MET A 136 37.96 1.97 -27.09
N GLN A 137 38.24 0.68 -27.31
CA GLN A 137 39.33 0.27 -28.20
C GLN A 137 39.08 0.62 -29.67
N GLN A 138 37.84 0.50 -30.16
CA GLN A 138 37.50 0.88 -31.54
C GLN A 138 37.65 2.37 -31.84
N ARG A 139 37.54 3.23 -30.82
CA ARG A 139 37.68 4.68 -30.96
C ARG A 139 39.14 5.12 -31.13
N HIS A 140 40.11 4.33 -30.68
CA HIS A 140 41.54 4.63 -30.80
C HIS A 140 42.17 4.20 -32.15
N LEU A 141 41.45 3.44 -32.98
CA LEU A 141 41.92 3.01 -34.31
C LEU A 141 41.49 3.94 -35.46
N ARG A 142 40.81 5.06 -35.18
CA ARG A 142 40.33 6.03 -36.19
C ARG A 142 41.00 7.41 -36.12
N ALA A 143 42.10 7.54 -35.39
CA ALA A 143 42.95 8.73 -35.38
C ALA A 143 44.32 8.37 -35.99
#